data_AF-A0A1B8FFH2-F1
#
_entry.id   AF-A0A1B8FFH2-F1
#
_cell.length_a   1.000
_cell.length_b   1.000
_cell.length_c   1.000
_cell.angle_alpha   90.00
_cell.angle_beta   90.00
_cell.angle_gamma   90.00
#
_symmetry.space_group_name_H-M   'P 1'
#
loop_
_entity.id
_entity.type
_entity.pdbx_description
1 polymer ?
#
loop_
_entity_poly.entity_id
_entity_poly.type
_entity_poly.pdbx_seq_one_letter_code
_entity_poly.pdbx_strand_id
1 'polypeptide(L)'
;MKAQVSVKSVEGVRAGMECLGGVGYCENNEDGGIMNVARLFRDTAVTPIWEGTVGHSVVESVFGAWVEAVLKNCQDEGKFQKECSLVRSRLETFIGMVKQMDVPQLRWQGRAVLEHVEVIACACLLMYDGCADDDEVATEIARRWVWSKVLPGSLRQEQSEWRSQVAMDKKIFLGPGSAAGVAELRGKL
;
A
#
# COMPACT_ATOMS: atom_id res chain seq x y z
N MET A 1 -11.83 -3.94 -2.27
CA MET A 1 -10.98 -2.74 -2.32
C MET A 1 -11.62 -1.51 -1.69
N LYS A 2 -12.83 -1.07 -2.11
CA LYS A 2 -13.48 0.16 -1.59
C LYS A 2 -13.39 0.35 -0.08
N ALA A 3 -13.79 -0.64 0.72
CA ALA A 3 -13.82 -0.53 2.18
C ALA A 3 -12.45 -0.17 2.80
N GLN A 4 -11.38 -0.82 2.35
CA GLN A 4 -10.03 -0.55 2.87
C GLN A 4 -9.49 0.79 2.37
N VAL A 5 -9.66 1.08 1.08
CA VAL A 5 -9.23 2.36 0.49
C VAL A 5 -9.93 3.55 1.14
N SER A 6 -11.23 3.44 1.41
CA SER A 6 -12.03 4.52 2.02
C SER A 6 -11.60 4.84 3.45
N VAL A 7 -11.24 3.81 4.24
CA VAL A 7 -10.71 4.03 5.60
C VAL A 7 -9.31 4.65 5.51
N LYS A 8 -8.44 4.11 4.65
CA LYS A 8 -7.07 4.61 4.49
C LYS A 8 -7.00 6.01 3.90
N SER A 9 -7.96 6.42 3.07
CA SER A 9 -8.00 7.79 2.55
C SER A 9 -8.23 8.82 3.67
N VAL A 10 -9.08 8.50 4.64
CA VAL A 10 -9.30 9.38 5.80
C VAL A 10 -8.02 9.48 6.63
N GLU A 11 -7.35 8.35 6.89
CA GLU A 11 -6.08 8.31 7.62
C GLU A 11 -4.96 9.06 6.90
N GLY A 12 -4.86 8.92 5.58
CA GLY A 12 -3.86 9.57 4.74
C GLY A 12 -4.05 11.08 4.71
N VAL A 13 -5.27 11.56 4.48
CA VAL A 13 -5.57 13.01 4.49
C VAL A 13 -5.36 13.59 5.89
N ARG A 14 -5.76 12.87 6.95
CA ARG A 14 -5.46 13.27 8.35
C ARG A 14 -3.95 13.44 8.59
N ALA A 15 -3.14 12.50 8.12
CA ALA A 15 -1.68 12.58 8.26
C ALA A 15 -1.09 13.76 7.47
N GLY A 16 -1.58 14.00 6.25
CA GLY A 16 -1.18 15.18 5.46
C GLY A 16 -1.56 16.49 6.14
N MET A 17 -2.76 16.55 6.72
CA MET A 17 -3.23 17.69 7.51
C MET A 17 -2.37 17.93 8.75
N GLU A 18 -1.94 16.87 9.44
CA GLU A 18 -1.01 16.93 10.58
C GLU A 18 0.36 17.49 10.18
N CYS A 19 0.90 17.09 9.02
CA CYS A 19 2.17 17.61 8.50
C CYS A 19 2.17 19.12 8.24
N LEU A 20 1.01 19.71 7.96
CA LEU A 20 0.83 21.16 7.76
C LEU A 20 0.57 21.92 9.08
N GLY A 21 0.41 21.20 10.20
CA GLY A 21 0.12 21.78 11.50
C GLY A 21 -1.20 22.56 11.51
N GLY A 22 -1.24 23.68 12.23
CA GLY A 22 -2.46 24.50 12.39
C GLY A 22 -3.02 25.04 11.07
N VAL A 23 -2.16 25.27 10.07
CA VAL A 23 -2.58 25.76 8.74
C VAL A 23 -3.41 24.70 8.01
N GLY A 24 -3.07 23.41 8.17
CA GLY A 24 -3.86 22.31 7.61
C GLY A 24 -5.28 22.21 8.21
N TYR A 25 -5.49 22.74 9.43
CA TYR A 25 -6.79 22.78 10.10
C TYR A 25 -7.65 23.97 9.68
N CYS A 26 -7.06 25.00 9.08
CA CYS A 26 -7.79 26.16 8.63
C CYS A 26 -8.57 25.84 7.35
N GLU A 27 -9.86 26.23 7.32
CA GLU A 27 -10.65 26.25 6.09
C GLU A 27 -10.10 27.34 5.17
N ASN A 28 -9.16 26.95 4.30
CA ASN A 28 -8.53 27.86 3.37
C ASN A 28 -9.46 28.12 2.17
N ASN A 29 -9.88 29.37 1.98
CA ASN A 29 -10.68 29.81 0.83
C ASN A 29 -9.88 30.67 -0.16
N GLU A 30 -8.58 30.88 0.09
CA GLU A 30 -7.67 31.54 -0.85
C GLU A 30 -7.50 30.70 -2.11
N ASP A 31 -7.25 31.37 -3.25
CA ASP A 31 -7.06 30.74 -4.57
C ASP A 31 -8.13 29.70 -4.93
N GLY A 32 -9.39 29.99 -4.58
CA GLY A 32 -10.53 29.11 -4.86
C GLY A 32 -10.57 27.84 -3.99
N GLY A 33 -9.80 27.79 -2.90
CA GLY A 33 -9.76 26.67 -1.97
C GLY A 33 -8.92 25.48 -2.43
N ILE A 34 -7.97 25.71 -3.35
CA ILE A 34 -7.14 24.65 -3.93
C ILE A 34 -6.29 23.90 -2.88
N MET A 35 -5.96 24.57 -1.76
CA MET A 35 -5.26 23.99 -0.61
C MET A 35 -6.16 23.84 0.63
N ASN A 36 -7.48 23.66 0.44
CA ASN A 36 -8.40 23.43 1.55
C ASN A 36 -8.38 21.96 2.02
N VAL A 37 -7.33 21.60 2.76
CA VAL A 37 -7.14 20.24 3.29
C VAL A 37 -8.20 19.88 4.33
N ALA A 38 -8.68 20.85 5.11
CA ALA A 38 -9.77 20.65 6.08
C ALA A 38 -11.08 20.19 5.40
N ARG A 39 -11.41 20.79 4.25
CA ARG A 39 -12.54 20.36 3.42
C ARG A 39 -12.32 18.96 2.86
N LEU A 40 -11.15 18.67 2.27
CA LEU A 40 -10.83 17.33 1.77
C LEU A 40 -10.96 16.27 2.86
N PHE A 41 -10.50 16.56 4.07
CA PHE A 41 -10.64 15.67 5.21
C PHE A 41 -12.11 15.36 5.51
N ARG A 42 -12.98 16.37 5.57
CA ARG A 42 -14.43 16.19 5.77
C ARG A 42 -15.07 15.41 4.62
N ASP A 43 -14.70 15.69 3.38
CA ASP A 43 -15.26 15.03 2.21
C ASP A 43 -14.87 13.54 2.15
N THR A 44 -13.64 13.18 2.55
CA THR A 44 -13.24 11.77 2.60
C THR A 44 -13.98 10.96 3.67
N ALA A 45 -14.50 11.59 4.73
CA ALA A 45 -15.20 10.89 5.80
C ALA A 45 -16.52 10.23 5.37
N VAL A 46 -17.12 10.66 4.25
CA VAL A 46 -18.34 10.02 3.71
C VAL A 46 -18.04 8.66 3.06
N THR A 47 -16.83 8.50 2.51
CA THR A 47 -16.43 7.31 1.73
C THR A 47 -16.50 6.00 2.52
N PRO A 48 -16.09 5.90 3.81
CA PRO A 48 -16.26 4.66 4.57
C PRO A 48 -17.71 4.41 5.02
N ILE A 49 -18.58 5.42 4.96
CA ILE A 49 -19.96 5.34 5.48
C ILE A 49 -20.94 4.86 4.40
N TRP A 50 -20.85 5.42 3.18
CA TRP A 50 -21.82 5.14 2.13
C TRP A 50 -21.40 3.97 1.24
N GLU A 51 -22.31 3.06 0.93
CA GLU A 51 -22.14 1.78 0.19
C GLU A 51 -21.58 0.60 0.99
N GLY A 52 -22.42 -0.45 1.07
CA GLY A 52 -22.26 -1.68 1.85
C GLY A 52 -21.45 -2.80 1.18
N THR A 53 -21.20 -3.84 1.98
CA THR A 53 -20.09 -4.79 1.88
C THR A 53 -20.26 -5.94 0.88
N VAL A 54 -19.11 -6.47 0.42
CA VAL A 54 -18.95 -7.53 -0.61
C VAL A 54 -19.18 -8.94 -0.03
N GLY A 55 -19.75 -9.84 -0.85
CA GLY A 55 -20.20 -11.19 -0.47
C GLY A 55 -19.15 -12.32 -0.51
N HIS A 56 -19.54 -13.47 0.07
CA HIS A 56 -18.70 -14.63 0.45
C HIS A 56 -18.13 -15.49 -0.70
N SER A 57 -18.79 -15.54 -1.86
CA SER A 57 -18.55 -16.60 -2.86
C SER A 57 -17.38 -16.35 -3.85
N VAL A 58 -16.73 -15.19 -3.81
CA VAL A 58 -15.73 -14.77 -4.83
C VAL A 58 -14.28 -15.03 -4.38
N VAL A 59 -14.08 -15.36 -3.10
CA VAL A 59 -12.75 -15.35 -2.46
C VAL A 59 -11.88 -16.54 -2.87
N GLU A 60 -12.44 -17.75 -2.99
CA GLU A 60 -11.61 -18.93 -3.27
C GLU A 60 -11.38 -19.14 -4.78
N SER A 61 -12.46 -19.16 -5.56
CA SER A 61 -12.39 -19.55 -6.98
C SER A 61 -11.77 -18.49 -7.88
N VAL A 62 -12.05 -17.21 -7.63
CA VAL A 62 -11.58 -16.11 -8.48
C VAL A 62 -10.31 -15.51 -7.91
N PHE A 63 -10.33 -15.15 -6.62
CA PHE A 63 -9.21 -14.43 -6.03
C PHE A 63 -7.99 -15.34 -5.81
N GLY A 64 -8.15 -16.56 -5.30
CA GLY A 64 -7.04 -17.51 -5.14
C GLY A 64 -6.36 -17.87 -6.47
N ALA A 65 -7.14 -18.19 -7.49
CA ALA A 65 -6.62 -18.51 -8.83
C ALA A 65 -5.88 -17.32 -9.47
N TRP A 66 -6.43 -16.10 -9.32
CA TRP A 66 -5.76 -14.89 -9.80
C TRP A 66 -4.44 -14.63 -9.08
N VAL A 67 -4.37 -14.79 -7.76
CA VAL A 67 -3.12 -14.60 -6.99
C VAL A 67 -2.04 -15.57 -7.48
N GLU A 68 -2.34 -16.86 -7.60
CA GLU A 68 -1.33 -17.83 -8.05
C GLU A 68 -0.85 -17.56 -9.48
N ALA A 69 -1.72 -17.09 -10.37
CA ALA A 69 -1.32 -16.70 -11.73
C ALA A 69 -0.33 -15.52 -11.72
N VAL A 70 -0.58 -14.49 -10.89
CA VAL A 70 0.31 -13.33 -10.78
C VAL A 70 1.64 -13.71 -10.12
N LEU A 71 1.61 -14.50 -9.05
CA LEU A 71 2.82 -14.95 -8.36
C LEU A 71 3.69 -15.81 -9.28
N LYS A 72 3.09 -16.70 -10.06
CA LYS A 72 3.82 -17.49 -11.05
C LYS A 72 4.51 -16.59 -12.08
N ASN A 73 3.81 -15.58 -12.62
CA ASN A 73 4.41 -14.64 -13.56
C ASN A 73 5.62 -13.90 -12.95
N CYS A 74 5.51 -13.45 -11.69
CA CYS A 74 6.63 -12.79 -11.02
C CYS A 74 7.84 -13.73 -10.79
N GLN A 75 7.58 -15.01 -10.51
CA GLN A 75 8.61 -16.03 -10.34
C GLN A 75 9.28 -16.42 -11.66
N ASP A 76 8.52 -16.50 -12.75
CA ASP A 76 9.01 -16.82 -14.09
C ASP A 76 9.98 -15.72 -14.60
N GLU A 77 9.72 -14.46 -14.25
CA GLU A 77 10.63 -13.31 -14.47
C GLU A 77 11.88 -13.32 -13.55
N GLY A 78 12.00 -14.29 -12.64
CA GLY A 78 13.15 -14.45 -11.75
C GLY A 78 13.25 -13.43 -10.61
N LYS A 79 12.22 -12.59 -10.40
CA LYS A 79 12.18 -11.57 -9.35
C LYS A 79 11.35 -12.04 -8.14
N PHE A 80 11.49 -11.31 -7.02
CA PHE A 80 10.62 -11.43 -5.84
C PHE A 80 10.42 -12.83 -5.25
N GLN A 81 11.40 -13.74 -5.35
CA GLN A 81 11.21 -15.13 -4.91
C GLN A 81 10.82 -15.27 -3.42
N LYS A 82 11.44 -14.46 -2.56
CA LYS A 82 11.15 -14.44 -1.11
C LYS A 82 9.78 -13.83 -0.84
N GLU A 83 9.45 -12.74 -1.50
CA GLU A 83 8.19 -12.03 -1.35
C GLU A 83 7.02 -12.89 -1.86
N CYS A 84 7.19 -13.59 -2.98
CA CYS A 84 6.18 -14.51 -3.52
C CYS A 84 5.88 -15.66 -2.54
N SER A 85 6.89 -16.23 -1.88
CA SER A 85 6.65 -17.30 -0.90
C SER A 85 5.93 -16.79 0.35
N LEU A 86 6.25 -15.57 0.80
CA LEU A 86 5.54 -14.91 1.91
C LEU A 86 4.06 -14.64 1.57
N VAL A 87 3.79 -14.10 0.38
CA VAL A 87 2.42 -13.82 -0.07
C VAL A 87 1.62 -15.12 -0.22
N ARG A 88 2.23 -16.18 -0.77
CA ARG A 88 1.61 -17.50 -0.88
C ARG A 88 1.26 -18.09 0.49
N SER A 89 2.19 -18.03 1.45
CA SER A 89 1.93 -18.49 2.82
C SER A 89 0.77 -17.71 3.48
N ARG A 90 0.68 -16.40 3.24
CA ARG A 90 -0.43 -15.58 3.74
C ARG A 90 -1.76 -15.94 3.05
N LEU A 91 -1.74 -16.24 1.75
CA LEU A 91 -2.92 -16.72 1.01
C LEU A 91 -3.41 -18.07 1.56
N GLU A 92 -2.52 -19.03 1.77
CA GLU A 92 -2.87 -20.34 2.34
C GLU A 92 -3.50 -20.21 3.73
N THR A 93 -2.89 -19.39 4.59
CA THR A 93 -3.43 -19.07 5.92
C THR A 93 -4.83 -18.44 5.81
N PHE A 94 -5.00 -17.51 4.88
CA PHE A 94 -6.28 -16.84 4.64
C PHE A 94 -7.36 -17.80 4.14
N ILE A 95 -7.05 -18.66 3.16
CA ILE A 95 -7.97 -19.69 2.66
C ILE A 95 -8.34 -20.67 3.78
N GLY A 96 -7.35 -21.12 4.56
CA GLY A 96 -7.58 -21.99 5.72
C GLY A 96 -8.52 -21.36 6.75
N MET A 97 -8.33 -20.07 7.04
CA MET A 97 -9.18 -19.30 7.94
C MET A 97 -10.62 -19.20 7.41
N VAL A 98 -10.82 -18.83 6.14
CA VAL A 98 -12.15 -18.67 5.55
C VAL A 98 -12.91 -20.00 5.49
N LYS A 99 -12.22 -21.12 5.23
CA LYS A 99 -12.83 -22.47 5.19
C LYS A 99 -13.41 -22.93 6.52
N GLN A 100 -12.85 -22.45 7.63
CA GLN A 100 -13.26 -22.84 8.97
C GLN A 100 -14.39 -21.97 9.53
N MET A 101 -14.75 -20.88 8.85
CA MET A 101 -15.72 -19.90 9.33
C MET A 101 -17.09 -20.08 8.69
N ASP A 102 -18.14 -19.87 9.50
CA ASP A 102 -19.50 -19.76 8.98
C ASP A 102 -19.81 -18.34 8.46
N VAL A 103 -20.91 -18.19 7.72
CA VAL A 103 -21.31 -16.90 7.14
C VAL A 103 -21.49 -15.80 8.21
N PRO A 104 -22.12 -16.07 9.38
CA PRO A 104 -22.17 -15.11 10.48
C PRO A 104 -20.79 -14.67 11.00
N GLN A 105 -19.86 -15.60 11.23
CA GLN A 105 -18.51 -15.31 11.69
C GLN A 105 -17.73 -14.47 10.66
N LEU A 106 -17.87 -14.76 9.38
CA LEU A 106 -17.23 -13.97 8.32
C LEU A 106 -17.77 -12.55 8.24
N ARG A 107 -19.09 -12.37 8.47
CA ARG A 107 -19.67 -11.03 8.57
C ARG A 107 -19.14 -10.29 9.80
N TRP A 108 -19.03 -10.98 10.92
CA TRP A 108 -18.50 -10.41 12.15
C TRP A 108 -17.02 -10.02 12.02
N GLN A 109 -16.20 -10.86 11.37
CA GLN A 109 -14.77 -10.62 11.13
C GLN A 109 -14.46 -9.94 9.80
N GLY A 110 -15.45 -9.34 9.14
CA GLY A 110 -15.31 -8.82 7.78
C GLY A 110 -14.15 -7.85 7.59
N ARG A 111 -13.78 -7.07 8.62
CA ARG A 111 -12.61 -6.17 8.58
C ARG A 111 -11.28 -6.94 8.46
N ALA A 112 -11.09 -7.97 9.29
CA ALA A 112 -9.89 -8.80 9.25
C ALA A 112 -9.78 -9.56 7.92
N VAL A 113 -10.89 -10.11 7.43
CA VAL A 113 -10.98 -10.75 6.11
C VAL A 113 -10.57 -9.78 5.00
N LEU A 114 -11.13 -8.56 5.01
CA LEU A 114 -10.80 -7.53 4.01
C LEU A 114 -9.35 -7.07 4.07
N GLU A 115 -8.74 -7.06 5.26
CA GLU A 115 -7.31 -6.74 5.42
C GLU A 115 -6.43 -7.80 4.76
N HIS A 116 -6.73 -9.10 4.92
CA HIS A 116 -6.02 -10.16 4.20
C HIS A 116 -6.12 -9.99 2.69
N VAL A 117 -7.34 -9.77 2.17
CA VAL A 117 -7.58 -9.56 0.74
C VAL A 117 -6.79 -8.36 0.21
N GLU A 118 -6.81 -7.23 0.93
CA GLU A 118 -6.06 -6.05 0.54
C GLU A 118 -4.55 -6.32 0.53
N VAL A 119 -4.01 -6.92 1.60
CA VAL A 119 -2.57 -7.15 1.69
C VAL A 119 -2.08 -8.03 0.56
N ILE A 120 -2.80 -9.10 0.26
CA ILE A 120 -2.45 -10.04 -0.81
C ILE A 120 -2.60 -9.37 -2.19
N ALA A 121 -3.71 -8.65 -2.43
CA ALA A 121 -3.97 -8.03 -3.72
C ALA A 121 -2.94 -6.95 -4.06
N CYS A 122 -2.66 -6.04 -3.12
CA CYS A 122 -1.68 -4.98 -3.31
C CYS A 122 -0.25 -5.53 -3.45
N ALA A 123 0.11 -6.58 -2.72
CA ALA A 123 1.40 -7.26 -2.91
C ALA A 123 1.56 -7.78 -4.34
N CYS A 124 0.54 -8.47 -4.86
CA CYS A 124 0.55 -9.02 -6.23
C CYS A 124 0.69 -7.91 -7.27
N LEU A 125 -0.09 -6.83 -7.14
CA LEU A 125 -0.06 -5.71 -8.08
C LEU A 125 1.29 -4.99 -8.06
N LEU A 126 1.85 -4.69 -6.89
CA LEU A 126 3.14 -4.02 -6.77
C LEU A 126 4.30 -4.87 -7.31
N MET A 127 4.29 -6.18 -7.02
CA MET A 127 5.31 -7.09 -7.56
C MET A 127 5.18 -7.24 -9.08
N TYR A 128 3.95 -7.32 -9.60
CA TYR A 128 3.72 -7.38 -11.04
C TYR A 128 4.19 -6.12 -11.75
N ASP A 129 3.91 -4.94 -11.18
CA ASP A 129 4.36 -3.64 -11.69
C ASP A 129 5.89 -3.60 -11.84
N GLY A 130 6.63 -3.91 -10.77
CA GLY A 130 8.10 -3.97 -10.82
C GLY A 130 8.70 -5.10 -11.68
N CYS A 131 7.87 -6.07 -12.10
CA CYS A 131 8.26 -7.06 -13.11
C CYS A 131 8.05 -6.51 -14.53
N ALA A 132 7.01 -5.72 -14.78
CA ALA A 132 6.59 -5.32 -16.11
C ALA A 132 7.51 -4.27 -16.77
N ASP A 133 8.12 -3.38 -15.99
CA ASP A 133 8.90 -2.24 -16.51
C ASP A 133 10.40 -2.26 -16.13
N ASP A 134 10.84 -3.28 -15.40
CA ASP A 134 12.20 -3.38 -14.82
C ASP A 134 12.63 -2.12 -14.04
N ASP A 135 11.67 -1.36 -13.50
CA ASP A 135 11.98 -0.19 -12.69
C ASP A 135 12.49 -0.62 -11.31
N GLU A 136 13.73 -0.23 -11.04
CA GLU A 136 14.39 -0.41 -9.74
C GLU A 136 13.57 0.24 -8.60
N VAL A 137 12.93 1.39 -8.86
CA VAL A 137 12.12 2.11 -7.88
C VAL A 137 10.84 1.33 -7.56
N ALA A 138 10.07 0.94 -8.59
CA ALA A 138 8.90 0.09 -8.42
C ALA A 138 9.24 -1.23 -7.72
N THR A 139 10.38 -1.83 -8.07
CA THR A 139 10.88 -3.06 -7.45
C THR A 139 11.14 -2.89 -5.96
N GLU A 140 11.84 -1.83 -5.56
CA GLU A 140 12.15 -1.59 -4.15
C GLU A 140 10.92 -1.18 -3.34
N ILE A 141 10.00 -0.40 -3.92
CA ILE A 141 8.70 -0.08 -3.31
C ILE A 141 7.93 -1.38 -3.03
N ALA A 142 7.84 -2.27 -4.02
CA ALA A 142 7.13 -3.54 -3.89
C ALA A 142 7.72 -4.40 -2.77
N ARG A 143 9.05 -4.56 -2.72
CA ARG A 143 9.73 -5.30 -1.63
C ARG A 143 9.39 -4.70 -0.28
N ARG A 144 9.69 -3.43 -0.08
CA ARG A 144 9.50 -2.76 1.22
C ARG A 144 8.05 -2.81 1.67
N TRP A 145 7.10 -2.64 0.75
CA TRP A 145 5.68 -2.74 1.04
C TRP A 145 5.31 -4.15 1.50
N VAL A 146 5.72 -5.19 0.76
CA VAL A 146 5.46 -6.60 1.10
C VAL A 146 6.04 -6.93 2.47
N TRP A 147 7.31 -6.61 2.72
CA TRP A 147 7.95 -6.86 4.02
C TRP A 147 7.24 -6.13 5.16
N SER A 148 6.78 -4.89 4.94
CA SER A 148 6.09 -4.11 5.99
C SER A 148 4.67 -4.60 6.32
N LYS A 149 3.96 -5.18 5.34
CA LYS A 149 2.54 -5.56 5.48
C LYS A 149 2.32 -7.06 5.66
N VAL A 150 3.15 -7.89 5.06
CA VAL A 150 3.02 -9.36 5.14
C VAL A 150 3.64 -9.90 6.44
N LEU A 151 4.70 -9.27 6.96
CA LEU A 151 5.37 -9.60 8.22
C LEU A 151 5.36 -8.41 9.20
N PRO A 152 4.26 -8.15 9.92
CA PRO A 152 4.27 -7.13 10.96
C PRO A 152 5.14 -7.61 12.14
N GLY A 153 6.39 -7.13 12.22
CA GLY A 153 7.06 -6.97 13.52
C GLY A 153 8.45 -7.54 13.81
N SER A 154 9.18 -8.24 12.92
CA SER A 154 10.45 -8.84 13.40
C SER A 154 11.56 -9.17 12.42
N LEU A 155 11.50 -8.78 11.15
CA LEU A 155 12.65 -8.90 10.24
C LEU A 155 12.78 -7.62 9.43
N ARG A 156 13.28 -6.55 10.08
CA ARG A 156 13.88 -5.45 9.33
C ARG A 156 15.06 -6.04 8.55
N GLN A 157 15.00 -5.85 7.23
CA GLN A 157 15.99 -6.16 6.21
C GLN A 157 17.43 -6.03 6.73
N GLU A 158 18.31 -6.92 6.25
CA GLU A 158 19.76 -6.92 6.45
C GLU A 158 20.33 -5.50 6.55
N GLN A 159 21.28 -5.27 7.48
CA GLN A 159 21.97 -3.99 7.71
C GLN A 159 22.58 -3.44 6.42
N SER A 160 21.75 -2.84 5.58
CA SER A 160 22.16 -2.09 4.41
C SER A 160 22.75 -0.78 4.91
N GLU A 161 23.80 -0.30 4.25
CA GLU A 161 24.39 0.98 4.59
C GLU A 161 23.31 2.07 4.49
N TRP A 162 23.04 2.75 5.59
CA TRP A 162 21.97 3.76 5.70
C TRP A 162 22.05 4.83 4.59
N ARG A 163 23.25 5.11 4.05
CA ARG A 163 23.46 6.03 2.93
C ARG A 163 22.81 5.55 1.63
N SER A 164 22.92 4.25 1.35
CA SER A 164 22.27 3.64 0.18
C SER A 164 20.75 3.67 0.32
N GLN A 165 20.25 3.38 1.52
CA GLN A 165 18.82 3.48 1.85
C GLN A 165 18.29 4.90 1.64
N VAL A 166 18.99 5.92 2.15
CA VAL A 166 18.62 7.33 1.96
C VAL A 166 18.66 7.75 0.49
N ALA A 167 19.64 7.27 -0.29
CA ALA A 167 19.70 7.56 -1.73
C ALA A 167 18.49 6.98 -2.47
N MET A 168 18.10 5.75 -2.13
CA MET A 168 16.91 5.11 -2.67
C MET A 168 15.62 5.82 -2.22
N ASP A 169 15.52 6.23 -0.95
CA ASP A 169 14.38 6.99 -0.43
C ASP A 169 14.19 8.31 -1.18
N LYS A 170 15.29 9.00 -1.49
CA LYS A 170 15.26 10.21 -2.32
C LYS A 170 14.78 9.92 -3.74
N LYS A 171 15.22 8.82 -4.34
CA LYS A 171 14.79 8.41 -5.69
C LYS A 171 13.29 8.09 -5.72
N ILE A 172 12.79 7.40 -4.69
CA ILE A 172 11.36 7.10 -4.50
C ILE A 172 10.56 8.40 -4.33
N PHE A 173 11.02 9.31 -3.47
CA PHE A 173 10.25 10.51 -3.12
C PHE A 173 10.29 11.60 -4.19
N LEU A 174 11.46 11.84 -4.78
CA LEU A 174 11.70 12.98 -5.68
C LEU A 174 11.73 12.59 -7.16
N GLY A 175 11.74 11.29 -7.47
CA GLY A 175 11.91 10.77 -8.82
C GLY A 175 13.35 10.86 -9.35
N PRO A 176 13.60 10.26 -10.54
CA PRO A 176 14.95 10.09 -11.09
C PRO A 176 15.69 11.39 -11.44
N GLY A 177 15.01 12.53 -11.52
CA GLY A 177 15.58 13.83 -11.91
C GLY A 177 16.12 14.69 -10.76
N SER A 178 15.87 14.35 -9.50
CA SER A 178 16.14 15.27 -8.38
C SER A 178 17.57 15.24 -7.84
N ALA A 179 18.37 14.24 -8.24
CA ALA A 179 19.78 14.15 -7.83
C ALA A 179 20.63 15.36 -8.29
N ALA A 180 20.19 16.10 -9.32
CA ALA A 180 20.90 17.26 -9.85
C ALA A 180 20.65 18.58 -9.06
N GLY A 181 19.59 18.67 -8.26
CA GLY A 181 19.13 19.96 -7.69
C GLY A 181 19.82 20.41 -6.40
N VAL A 182 20.58 19.53 -5.73
CA VAL A 182 21.21 19.87 -4.43
C VAL A 182 22.58 20.54 -4.59
N ALA A 183 23.17 20.50 -5.79
CA ALA A 183 24.46 21.15 -6.05
C ALA A 183 24.36 22.69 -6.17
N GLU A 184 23.17 23.25 -6.44
CA GLU A 184 23.03 24.68 -6.76
C GLU A 184 22.60 25.58 -5.58
N LEU A 185 22.24 25.02 -4.42
CA LEU A 185 21.84 25.81 -3.25
C LEU A 185 22.98 26.15 -2.27
N ARG A 186 24.24 25.83 -2.63
CA ARG A 186 25.43 26.15 -1.80
C ARG A 186 26.22 27.38 -2.27
N GLY A 187 25.63 28.24 -3.09
CA GLY A 187 26.39 29.34 -3.70
C GLY A 187 25.61 30.59 -4.05
N LYS A 188 24.74 31.12 -3.17
CA LYS A 188 24.37 32.54 -3.19
C LYS A 188 24.14 33.05 -1.75
N LEU A 189 25.15 33.82 -1.30
CA LEU A 189 25.16 34.91 -0.32
C LEU A 189 24.20 34.83 0.88
#